data_AF-A0A8C5PZI8-F1
#
_entry.id   AF-A0A8C5PZI8-F1
#
_cell.length_a   1.000
_cell.length_b   1.000
_cell.length_c   1.000
_cell.angle_alpha   90.00
_cell.angle_beta   90.00
_cell.angle_gamma   90.00
#
_symmetry.space_group_name_H-M   'P 1'
#
loop_
_entity.id
_entity.type
_entity.pdbx_description
1 polymer ?
#
loop_
_entity_poly.entity_id
_entity_poly.type
_entity_poly.pdbx_seq_one_letter_code
_entity_poly.pdbx_strand_id
1 'polypeptide(L)'
;MKRADTPRMRPSSLESTMKTCRSIKHACKLFSLVFSMVTFLYVVYFLVLDKYVSPGGFFKLTLLDNKSFSQALRTVSATGETIVKVKNTRTYAIGAYLDVRSRRVVRIIGITYRHEQAPLFCEYCFDGNETVPAEVEVHRDHFSFPYGTVDLLCKLRDHQTPQYVCVHEGKNLQNTFLKVHNTEQGDNPPSPFEYDFLVCTSALYGSYNNILQFVQAMEMYRILGVQKVVIYYTNSSSEFKKVLAHYIEQKFLDLVPWPITSFLNVSSGWLYLKDPGDLHYYGQTTALNDCIYRYMYKSRYIALHDLDELILPITHKNLPELVEHLQQMSPDANVFIFENHVFTTLFRNQSKESPAGWRSVPA
;
A
#
# COMPACT_ATOMS: atom_id res chain seq x y z
N MET A 1 35.53 -75.45 -36.94
CA MET A 1 35.54 -76.65 -36.08
C MET A 1 35.21 -76.25 -34.64
N LYS A 2 33.93 -76.32 -34.24
CA LYS A 2 33.36 -76.75 -32.93
C LYS A 2 31.89 -76.29 -32.84
N ARG A 3 31.02 -77.28 -32.60
CA ARG A 3 29.56 -77.21 -32.32
C ARG A 3 29.29 -76.78 -30.87
N ALA A 4 28.06 -76.33 -30.61
CA ALA A 4 27.08 -76.86 -29.63
C ALA A 4 26.13 -75.73 -29.19
N ASP A 5 24.86 -75.76 -29.62
CA ASP A 5 23.68 -76.36 -28.95
C ASP A 5 23.09 -75.52 -27.79
N THR A 6 21.82 -75.14 -27.93
CA THR A 6 20.93 -74.83 -26.79
C THR A 6 19.52 -75.38 -27.08
N PRO A 7 18.83 -75.99 -26.08
CA PRO A 7 17.62 -76.78 -26.31
C PRO A 7 16.31 -76.06 -25.98
N ARG A 8 15.22 -76.59 -26.55
CA ARG A 8 13.82 -76.17 -26.42
C ARG A 8 13.16 -76.88 -25.22
N MET A 9 12.40 -76.16 -24.38
CA MET A 9 11.61 -76.73 -23.26
C MET A 9 10.10 -76.48 -23.43
N ARG A 10 9.28 -77.45 -23.02
CA ARG A 10 7.80 -77.50 -23.08
C ARG A 10 7.11 -76.83 -21.87
N PRO A 11 5.81 -76.45 -21.95
CA PRO A 11 5.12 -75.65 -20.95
C PRO A 11 4.29 -76.49 -19.95
N SER A 12 4.44 -76.21 -18.65
CA SER A 12 3.57 -76.76 -17.59
C SER A 12 3.48 -75.83 -16.36
N SER A 13 3.20 -74.54 -16.54
CA SER A 13 3.15 -73.58 -15.40
C SER A 13 2.03 -72.51 -15.44
N LEU A 14 1.09 -72.54 -16.40
CA LEU A 14 0.14 -71.42 -16.57
C LEU A 14 -1.10 -71.42 -15.65
N GLU A 15 -1.50 -72.54 -15.03
CA GLU A 15 -2.74 -72.56 -14.21
C GLU A 15 -2.54 -72.13 -12.74
N SER A 16 -1.32 -72.18 -12.22
CA SER A 16 -0.99 -71.74 -10.85
C SER A 16 -0.97 -70.20 -10.71
N THR A 17 -0.61 -69.50 -11.78
CA THR A 17 -0.39 -68.04 -11.77
C THR A 17 -1.69 -67.22 -11.81
N MET A 18 -2.81 -67.79 -12.24
CA MET A 18 -4.09 -67.05 -12.37
C MET A 18 -4.87 -66.87 -11.06
N LYS A 19 -4.70 -67.75 -10.06
CA LYS A 19 -5.39 -67.61 -8.76
C LYS A 19 -4.73 -66.54 -7.88
N THR A 20 -3.41 -66.39 -7.94
CA THR A 20 -2.63 -65.42 -7.12
C THR A 20 -2.90 -63.97 -7.55
N CYS A 21 -3.16 -63.73 -8.83
CA CYS A 21 -3.37 -62.38 -9.38
C CYS A 21 -4.75 -61.77 -9.01
N ARG A 22 -5.76 -62.60 -8.72
CA ARG A 22 -7.10 -62.13 -8.31
C ARG A 22 -7.13 -61.68 -6.84
N SER A 23 -6.37 -62.35 -5.97
CA SER A 23 -6.24 -62.02 -4.54
C SER A 23 -5.48 -60.70 -4.32
N ILE A 24 -4.39 -60.47 -5.08
CA ILE A 24 -3.58 -59.24 -4.99
C ILE A 24 -4.38 -58.00 -5.44
N LYS A 25 -5.24 -58.11 -6.47
CA LYS A 25 -6.11 -57.00 -6.90
C LYS A 25 -7.15 -56.59 -5.86
N HIS A 26 -7.67 -57.54 -5.07
CA HIS A 26 -8.60 -57.23 -3.98
C HIS A 26 -7.88 -56.62 -2.78
N ALA A 27 -6.69 -57.13 -2.44
CA ALA A 27 -5.84 -56.54 -1.40
C ALA A 27 -5.41 -55.10 -1.72
N CYS A 28 -5.01 -54.80 -2.96
CA CYS A 28 -4.66 -53.43 -3.38
C CYS A 28 -5.86 -52.47 -3.38
N LYS A 29 -7.05 -52.94 -3.77
CA LYS A 29 -8.28 -52.11 -3.69
C LYS A 29 -8.67 -51.82 -2.25
N LEU A 30 -8.58 -52.82 -1.36
CA LEU A 30 -8.87 -52.65 0.05
C LEU A 30 -7.86 -51.71 0.72
N PHE A 31 -6.57 -51.86 0.40
CA PHE A 31 -5.52 -50.98 0.91
C PHE A 31 -5.69 -49.53 0.42
N SER A 32 -6.05 -49.33 -0.84
CA SER A 32 -6.34 -47.99 -1.39
C SER A 32 -7.56 -47.34 -0.72
N LEU A 33 -8.64 -48.10 -0.50
CA LEU A 33 -9.82 -47.63 0.22
C LEU A 33 -9.51 -47.27 1.68
N VAL A 34 -8.74 -48.10 2.38
CA VAL A 34 -8.35 -47.83 3.78
C VAL A 34 -7.43 -46.61 3.85
N PHE A 35 -6.45 -46.50 2.95
CA PHE A 35 -5.56 -45.33 2.91
C PHE A 35 -6.32 -44.03 2.60
N SER A 36 -7.29 -44.08 1.69
CA SER A 36 -8.16 -42.94 1.36
C SER A 36 -9.05 -42.55 2.54
N MET A 37 -9.58 -43.51 3.30
CA MET A 37 -10.38 -43.25 4.51
C MET A 37 -9.53 -42.65 5.63
N VAL A 38 -8.31 -43.15 5.85
CA VAL A 38 -7.39 -42.64 6.88
C VAL A 38 -6.92 -41.22 6.53
N THR A 39 -6.60 -40.95 5.26
CA THR A 39 -6.26 -39.59 4.82
C THR A 39 -7.44 -38.62 4.95
N PHE A 40 -8.65 -39.06 4.61
CA PHE A 40 -9.85 -38.24 4.81
C PHE A 40 -10.11 -37.93 6.28
N LEU A 41 -10.01 -38.94 7.17
CA LEU A 41 -10.15 -38.75 8.61
C LEU A 41 -9.07 -37.85 9.19
N TYR A 42 -7.83 -37.95 8.68
CA TYR A 42 -6.73 -37.06 9.08
C TYR A 42 -6.99 -35.61 8.65
N VAL A 43 -7.48 -35.38 7.42
CA VAL A 43 -7.86 -34.04 6.95
C VAL A 43 -9.00 -33.46 7.80
N VAL A 44 -10.03 -34.24 8.10
CA VAL A 44 -11.14 -33.80 8.98
C VAL A 44 -10.63 -33.50 10.39
N TYR A 45 -9.77 -34.34 10.95
CA TYR A 45 -9.15 -34.10 12.25
C TYR A 45 -8.34 -32.80 12.27
N PHE A 46 -7.56 -32.51 11.21
CA PHE A 46 -6.83 -31.25 11.06
C PHE A 46 -7.76 -30.03 10.97
N LEU A 47 -8.84 -30.12 10.18
CA LEU A 47 -9.83 -29.04 10.05
C LEU A 47 -10.58 -28.77 11.36
N VAL A 48 -10.83 -29.81 12.16
CA VAL A 48 -11.45 -29.68 13.48
C VAL A 48 -10.46 -29.12 14.50
N LEU A 49 -9.21 -29.58 14.49
CA LEU A 49 -8.13 -29.02 15.32
C LEU A 49 -7.90 -27.53 15.04
N ASP A 50 -7.91 -27.12 13.76
CA ASP A 50 -7.75 -25.72 13.36
C ASP A 50 -8.87 -24.83 13.94
N LYS A 51 -10.10 -25.35 14.01
CA LYS A 51 -11.23 -24.67 14.66
C LYS A 51 -11.13 -24.59 16.19
N TYR A 52 -10.44 -25.52 16.85
CA TYR A 52 -10.38 -25.60 18.31
C TYR A 52 -9.11 -24.98 18.92
N VAL A 53 -7.99 -24.98 18.18
CA VAL A 53 -6.70 -24.43 18.64
C VAL A 53 -6.58 -22.93 18.33
N SER A 54 -7.42 -22.37 17.45
CA SER A 54 -7.55 -20.92 17.22
C SER A 54 -9.00 -20.44 17.38
N PRO A 55 -9.44 -19.97 18.56
CA PRO A 55 -10.67 -19.16 18.69
C PRO A 55 -10.41 -17.72 18.21
N GLY A 56 -9.90 -17.60 16.99
CA GLY A 56 -9.46 -16.37 16.35
C GLY A 56 -9.04 -16.72 14.95
N GLY A 57 -9.97 -16.53 14.00
CA GLY A 57 -9.82 -16.99 12.63
C GLY A 57 -8.49 -16.57 12.02
N PHE A 58 -7.92 -17.48 11.23
CA PHE A 58 -6.92 -17.18 10.24
C PHE A 58 -7.50 -16.11 9.31
N PHE A 59 -7.31 -14.84 9.66
CA PHE A 59 -7.53 -13.74 8.74
C PHE A 59 -6.59 -14.03 7.59
N LYS A 60 -7.18 -14.50 6.47
CA LYS A 60 -6.67 -14.19 5.15
C LYS A 60 -6.50 -12.68 5.17
N LEU A 61 -5.28 -12.23 5.44
CA LEU A 61 -4.81 -10.93 5.01
C LEU A 61 -5.05 -10.99 3.50
N THR A 62 -6.19 -10.47 3.10
CA THR A 62 -6.65 -10.51 1.73
C THR A 62 -5.70 -9.56 1.06
N LEU A 63 -4.60 -10.12 0.52
CA LEU A 63 -3.98 -9.60 -0.68
C LEU A 63 -5.14 -9.13 -1.53
N LEU A 64 -5.15 -7.83 -1.84
CA LEU A 64 -6.08 -7.17 -2.73
C LEU A 64 -6.13 -7.96 -4.04
N ASP A 65 -6.94 -9.02 -4.07
CA ASP A 65 -7.10 -9.89 -5.22
C ASP A 65 -8.17 -9.23 -6.07
N ASN A 66 -7.64 -8.47 -7.02
CA ASN A 66 -8.36 -7.61 -7.94
C ASN A 66 -9.09 -8.46 -8.98
N LYS A 67 -10.11 -9.22 -8.58
CA LYS A 67 -10.93 -10.04 -9.48
C LYS A 67 -12.37 -10.11 -9.01
N SER A 68 -13.16 -9.10 -9.36
CA SER A 68 -14.58 -9.23 -9.73
C SER A 68 -15.16 -7.85 -10.07
N PHE A 69 -14.94 -7.40 -11.30
CA PHE A 69 -15.87 -6.47 -11.96
C PHE A 69 -15.73 -6.62 -13.47
N SER A 70 -16.44 -7.59 -14.02
CA SER A 70 -16.59 -7.71 -15.47
C SER A 70 -18.04 -7.96 -15.80
N GLN A 71 -18.76 -6.87 -16.06
CA GLN A 71 -19.83 -6.91 -17.06
C GLN A 71 -20.02 -5.53 -17.71
N ALA A 72 -19.70 -5.51 -19.00
CA ALA A 72 -20.10 -4.57 -20.06
C ALA A 72 -19.67 -3.08 -19.95
N LEU A 73 -18.38 -2.82 -20.21
CA LEU A 73 -17.85 -1.62 -20.89
C LEU A 73 -16.41 -1.98 -21.31
N ARG A 74 -15.87 -1.36 -22.37
CA ARG A 74 -14.49 -1.61 -22.89
C ARG A 74 -13.53 -1.86 -21.71
N THR A 75 -12.85 -3.00 -21.67
CA THR A 75 -12.08 -3.45 -20.51
C THR A 75 -10.87 -2.54 -20.28
N VAL A 76 -11.09 -1.39 -19.65
CA VAL A 76 -10.06 -0.52 -19.11
C VAL A 76 -9.42 -1.31 -17.98
N SER A 77 -8.18 -1.75 -18.16
CA SER A 77 -7.40 -2.38 -17.09
C SER A 77 -6.97 -1.29 -16.11
N ALA A 78 -7.88 -0.85 -15.25
CA ALA A 78 -7.55 0.04 -14.15
C ALA A 78 -6.61 -0.70 -13.18
N THR A 79 -5.46 -0.10 -12.90
CA THR A 79 -4.48 -0.71 -11.98
C THR A 79 -4.88 -0.47 -10.52
N GLY A 80 -4.67 -1.49 -9.69
CA GLY A 80 -4.71 -1.37 -8.23
C GLY A 80 -3.35 -1.04 -7.62
N GLU A 81 -2.33 -0.85 -8.45
CA GLU A 81 -0.97 -0.49 -8.01
C GLU A 81 -0.92 0.97 -7.57
N THR A 82 -0.13 1.24 -6.52
CA THR A 82 0.09 2.59 -5.98
C THR A 82 1.20 3.36 -6.70
N ILE A 83 2.00 2.69 -7.53
CA ILE A 83 3.07 3.30 -8.31
C ILE A 83 3.03 2.70 -9.72
N VAL A 84 2.82 3.56 -10.72
CA VAL A 84 2.69 3.18 -12.12
C VAL A 84 3.80 3.81 -12.93
N LYS A 85 4.64 2.98 -13.57
CA LYS A 85 5.67 3.49 -14.47
C LYS A 85 5.05 4.06 -15.75
N VAL A 86 5.33 5.33 -16.05
CA VAL A 86 5.01 5.90 -17.36
C VAL A 86 6.02 5.39 -18.38
N LYS A 87 5.55 4.57 -19.33
CA LYS A 87 6.42 3.90 -20.31
C LYS A 87 7.26 4.91 -21.09
N ASN A 88 8.48 4.51 -21.43
CA ASN A 88 9.49 5.29 -22.19
C ASN A 88 10.02 6.55 -21.51
N THR A 89 9.60 6.84 -20.28
CA THR A 89 10.01 8.05 -19.55
C THR A 89 10.69 7.70 -18.23
N ARG A 90 11.29 8.69 -17.57
CA ARG A 90 11.71 8.60 -16.17
C ARG A 90 10.65 9.15 -15.21
N THR A 91 9.38 8.92 -15.52
CA THR A 91 8.24 9.34 -14.70
C THR A 91 7.48 8.13 -14.13
N TYR A 92 6.93 8.31 -12.94
CA TYR A 92 6.07 7.36 -12.23
C TYR A 92 4.85 8.13 -11.73
N ALA A 93 3.66 7.61 -11.97
CA ALA A 93 2.41 8.19 -11.48
C ALA A 93 1.94 7.43 -10.22
N ILE A 94 1.43 8.16 -9.24
CA ILE A 94 1.05 7.64 -7.91
C ILE A 94 -0.46 7.64 -7.74
N GLY A 95 -1.10 8.79 -7.93
CA GLY A 95 -2.55 8.96 -7.75
C GLY A 95 -3.07 10.08 -8.63
N ALA A 96 -4.32 9.95 -9.08
CA ALA A 96 -5.00 10.94 -9.91
C ALA A 96 -6.23 11.50 -9.18
N TYR A 97 -6.37 12.81 -9.15
CA TYR A 97 -7.37 13.52 -8.37
C TYR A 97 -8.05 14.58 -9.23
N LEU A 98 -9.38 14.62 -9.20
CA LEU A 98 -10.10 15.78 -9.71
C LEU A 98 -9.82 16.97 -8.77
N ASP A 99 -9.22 18.03 -9.32
CA ASP A 99 -8.98 19.30 -8.63
C ASP A 99 -9.73 20.39 -9.36
N VAL A 100 -10.66 21.05 -8.68
CA VAL A 100 -11.52 22.12 -9.24
C VAL A 100 -11.33 23.45 -8.53
N ARG A 101 -10.44 23.53 -7.53
CA ARG A 101 -10.32 24.70 -6.64
C ARG A 101 -9.82 25.96 -7.34
N SER A 102 -9.00 25.81 -8.37
CA SER A 102 -8.42 26.94 -9.12
C SER A 102 -8.66 26.81 -10.63
N ARG A 103 -8.34 25.63 -11.18
CA ARG A 103 -8.62 25.23 -12.56
C ARG A 103 -9.21 23.84 -12.50
N ARG A 104 -10.15 23.53 -13.38
CA ARG A 104 -10.72 22.18 -13.49
C ARG A 104 -9.75 21.26 -14.22
N VAL A 105 -9.00 20.47 -13.45
CA VAL A 105 -7.94 19.58 -13.95
C VAL A 105 -8.05 18.21 -13.30
N VAL A 106 -7.52 17.20 -13.97
CA VAL A 106 -7.08 15.98 -13.30
C VAL A 106 -5.62 16.19 -12.93
N ARG A 107 -5.35 16.33 -11.64
CA ARG A 107 -4.01 16.45 -11.08
C ARG A 107 -3.49 15.05 -10.77
N ILE A 108 -2.35 14.69 -11.35
CA ILE A 108 -1.71 13.41 -11.10
C ILE A 108 -0.45 13.67 -10.29
N ILE A 109 -0.41 13.15 -9.07
CA ILE A 109 0.77 13.17 -8.22
C ILE A 109 1.73 12.09 -8.73
N GLY A 110 3.00 12.46 -8.91
CA GLY A 110 4.01 11.60 -9.50
C GLY A 110 5.40 11.81 -8.91
N ILE A 111 6.33 11.00 -9.43
CA ILE A 111 7.77 11.13 -9.23
C ILE A 111 8.41 11.19 -10.61
N THR A 112 9.26 12.16 -10.87
CA THR A 112 9.97 12.25 -12.15
C THR A 112 11.44 12.60 -11.97
N TYR A 113 12.25 12.20 -12.94
CA TYR A 113 13.59 12.73 -13.07
C TYR A 113 13.51 14.22 -13.40
N ARG A 114 14.14 15.07 -12.59
CA ARG A 114 13.93 16.53 -12.65
C ARG A 114 14.35 17.19 -13.96
N HIS A 115 15.18 16.52 -14.75
CA HIS A 115 15.62 16.99 -16.08
C HIS A 115 15.00 16.17 -17.22
N GLU A 116 13.87 15.50 -16.96
CA GLU A 116 13.09 14.85 -18.00
C GLU A 116 12.57 15.90 -19.00
N GLN A 117 12.66 15.58 -20.29
CA GLN A 117 12.23 16.46 -21.38
C GLN A 117 11.12 15.84 -22.24
N ALA A 118 10.80 14.56 -21.98
CA ALA A 118 9.73 13.85 -22.66
C ALA A 118 8.38 14.58 -22.52
N PRO A 119 7.70 14.95 -23.62
CA PRO A 119 6.37 15.53 -23.55
C PRO A 119 5.36 14.46 -23.11
N LEU A 120 4.61 14.78 -22.06
CA LEU A 120 3.61 13.88 -21.49
C LEU A 120 2.21 14.30 -21.93
N PHE A 121 1.36 13.30 -22.16
CA PHE A 121 -0.04 13.46 -22.51
C PHE A 121 -0.91 12.64 -21.56
N CYS A 122 -2.10 13.16 -21.28
CA CYS A 122 -3.13 12.48 -20.52
C CYS A 122 -4.23 12.05 -21.48
N GLU A 123 -4.58 10.77 -21.45
CA GLU A 123 -5.72 10.23 -22.18
C GLU A 123 -6.82 9.85 -21.18
N TYR A 124 -7.99 10.46 -21.38
CA TYR A 124 -9.18 10.25 -20.58
C TYR A 124 -10.08 9.19 -21.21
N CYS A 125 -10.67 8.33 -20.37
CA CYS A 125 -11.66 7.37 -20.82
C CYS A 125 -13.08 7.97 -20.77
N PHE A 126 -13.50 8.65 -21.84
CA PHE A 126 -14.88 9.08 -22.08
C PHE A 126 -15.52 8.26 -23.24
N ASP A 127 -16.77 8.57 -23.61
CA ASP A 127 -17.45 7.97 -24.80
C ASP A 127 -16.79 8.33 -26.16
N GLY A 128 -15.68 9.08 -26.12
CA GLY A 128 -14.61 9.11 -27.12
C GLY A 128 -13.31 9.44 -26.38
N ASN A 129 -12.21 8.72 -26.65
CA ASN A 129 -10.95 8.97 -25.96
C ASN A 129 -10.47 10.40 -26.26
N GLU A 130 -10.34 11.23 -25.22
CA GLU A 130 -9.80 12.58 -25.33
C GLU A 130 -8.35 12.57 -24.84
N THR A 131 -7.44 13.13 -25.64
CA THR A 131 -6.03 13.30 -25.27
C THR A 131 -5.70 14.77 -25.11
N VAL A 132 -5.12 15.14 -23.97
CA VAL A 132 -4.68 16.50 -23.66
C VAL A 132 -3.19 16.49 -23.25
N PRO A 133 -2.43 17.57 -23.53
CA PRO A 133 -1.07 17.68 -23.01
C PRO A 133 -1.10 17.80 -21.47
N ALA A 134 -0.12 17.16 -20.81
CA ALA A 134 0.10 17.32 -19.38
C ALA A 134 1.03 18.51 -19.13
N GLU A 135 0.59 19.45 -18.29
CA GLU A 135 1.47 20.49 -17.74
C GLU A 135 2.27 19.88 -16.58
N VAL A 136 3.60 19.88 -16.71
CA VAL A 136 4.52 19.16 -15.79
C VAL A 136 5.14 20.15 -14.81
N GLU A 137 4.77 20.03 -13.54
CA GLU A 137 5.24 20.91 -12.46
C GLU A 137 6.05 20.14 -11.42
N VAL A 138 7.38 20.20 -11.53
CA VAL A 138 8.29 19.54 -10.58
C VAL A 138 8.42 20.39 -9.32
N HIS A 139 8.22 19.77 -8.16
CA HIS A 139 8.31 20.42 -6.85
C HIS A 139 9.76 20.82 -6.53
N ARG A 140 9.93 21.95 -5.83
CA ARG A 140 11.25 22.51 -5.50
C ARG A 140 11.94 21.77 -4.34
N ASP A 141 11.17 21.12 -3.46
CA ASP A 141 11.63 20.44 -2.25
C ASP A 141 12.20 19.04 -2.54
N HIS A 142 13.10 18.97 -3.51
CA HIS A 142 13.76 17.73 -3.94
C HIS A 142 15.14 17.53 -3.28
N PHE A 143 15.61 18.47 -2.45
CA PHE A 143 16.85 18.36 -1.65
C PHE A 143 18.11 17.95 -2.45
N SER A 144 18.24 18.48 -3.68
CA SER A 144 19.29 18.13 -4.66
C SER A 144 19.30 16.68 -5.20
N PHE A 145 18.34 15.82 -4.84
CA PHE A 145 18.24 14.45 -5.37
C PHE A 145 17.84 14.42 -6.85
N PRO A 146 18.27 13.45 -7.66
CA PRO A 146 17.98 13.40 -9.11
C PRO A 146 16.49 13.37 -9.46
N TYR A 147 15.66 12.68 -8.68
CA TYR A 147 14.21 12.62 -8.83
C TYR A 147 13.51 13.53 -7.81
N GLY A 148 12.35 14.04 -8.18
CA GLY A 148 11.49 14.87 -7.32
C GLY A 148 10.01 14.56 -7.51
N THR A 149 9.20 15.01 -6.55
CA THR A 149 7.74 15.01 -6.67
C THR A 149 7.32 15.89 -7.84
N VAL A 150 6.30 15.47 -8.58
CA VAL A 150 5.77 16.20 -9.73
C VAL A 150 4.25 16.19 -9.72
N ASP A 151 3.66 17.31 -10.09
CA ASP A 151 2.26 17.41 -10.48
C ASP A 151 2.17 17.33 -12.01
N LEU A 152 1.38 16.40 -12.54
CA LEU A 152 0.98 16.38 -13.94
C LEU A 152 -0.44 16.91 -14.03
N LEU A 153 -0.60 18.12 -14.57
CA LEU A 153 -1.88 18.82 -14.65
C LEU A 153 -2.49 18.59 -16.03
N CYS A 154 -3.53 17.77 -16.06
CA CYS A 154 -4.29 17.47 -17.27
C CYS A 154 -5.56 18.32 -17.29
N LYS A 155 -5.68 19.26 -18.24
CA LYS A 155 -6.84 20.18 -18.32
C LYS A 155 -8.08 19.47 -18.87
N LEU A 156 -9.20 19.61 -18.17
CA LEU A 156 -10.51 19.14 -18.64
C LEU A 156 -11.18 20.23 -19.47
N ARG A 157 -11.59 19.91 -20.70
CA ARG A 157 -12.23 20.87 -21.62
C ARG A 157 -13.74 20.94 -21.46
N ASP A 158 -14.38 19.81 -21.22
CA ASP A 158 -15.83 19.67 -21.08
C ASP A 158 -16.23 19.43 -19.63
N HIS A 159 -17.51 19.62 -19.29
CA HIS A 159 -18.05 19.35 -17.94
C HIS A 159 -18.07 17.87 -17.53
N GLN A 160 -17.65 16.95 -18.40
CA GLN A 160 -17.54 15.53 -18.06
C GLN A 160 -16.37 15.29 -17.10
N THR A 161 -16.58 14.43 -16.10
CA THR A 161 -15.55 14.04 -15.14
C THR A 161 -15.09 12.63 -15.49
N PRO A 162 -13.80 12.42 -15.84
CA PRO A 162 -13.32 11.10 -16.21
C PRO A 162 -13.22 10.21 -14.98
N GLN A 163 -13.63 8.95 -15.09
CA GLN A 163 -13.40 7.96 -14.03
C GLN A 163 -11.97 7.44 -14.01
N TYR A 164 -11.30 7.48 -15.17
CA TYR A 164 -9.96 6.95 -15.36
C TYR A 164 -9.13 7.87 -16.26
N VAL A 165 -7.84 7.94 -15.97
CA VAL A 165 -6.85 8.67 -16.76
C VAL A 165 -5.61 7.81 -16.95
N CYS A 166 -4.96 7.90 -18.10
CA CYS A 166 -3.62 7.34 -18.28
C CYS A 166 -2.66 8.43 -18.74
N VAL A 167 -1.38 8.27 -18.38
CA VAL A 167 -0.30 9.18 -18.78
C VAL A 167 0.64 8.43 -19.70
N HIS A 168 1.00 9.05 -20.82
CA HIS A 168 1.89 8.44 -21.80
C HIS A 168 2.74 9.50 -22.52
N GLU A 169 3.86 9.05 -23.07
CA GLU A 169 4.67 9.78 -24.05
C GLU A 169 4.31 9.28 -25.45
N GLY A 170 3.81 10.16 -26.34
CA GLY A 170 3.50 9.82 -27.74
C GLY A 170 2.25 8.95 -27.92
N LYS A 171 2.20 8.10 -28.96
CA LYS A 171 1.08 7.15 -29.19
C LYS A 171 1.46 5.78 -28.65
N ASN A 172 0.73 5.26 -27.66
CA ASN A 172 1.02 3.95 -27.07
C ASN A 172 -0.27 3.10 -26.97
N LEU A 173 -0.14 1.79 -27.21
CA LEU A 173 -1.24 0.82 -27.32
C LEU A 173 -1.49 0.01 -26.04
N GLN A 174 -0.63 0.16 -25.02
CA GLN A 174 -0.77 -0.51 -23.73
C GLN A 174 -0.66 0.51 -22.60
N ASN A 175 -1.78 1.19 -22.36
CA ASN A 175 -1.87 2.24 -21.35
C ASN A 175 -2.41 1.66 -20.04
N THR A 176 -1.73 1.97 -18.95
CA THR A 176 -2.20 1.67 -17.59
C THR A 176 -3.03 2.85 -17.10
N PHE A 177 -4.26 2.58 -16.70
CA PHE A 177 -5.20 3.61 -16.27
C PHE A 177 -5.22 3.72 -14.74
N LEU A 178 -5.11 4.95 -14.25
CA LEU A 178 -5.31 5.34 -12.88
C LEU A 178 -6.78 5.70 -12.68
N LYS A 179 -7.36 5.27 -11.56
CA LYS A 179 -8.66 5.77 -11.12
C LYS A 179 -8.52 7.24 -10.74
N VAL A 180 -9.42 8.08 -11.24
CA VAL A 180 -9.54 9.46 -10.80
C VAL A 180 -10.36 9.46 -9.52
N HIS A 181 -9.76 9.98 -8.45
CA HIS A 181 -10.41 10.16 -7.16
C HIS A 181 -11.07 11.54 -7.09
N ASN A 182 -11.90 11.72 -6.07
CA ASN A 182 -12.62 12.97 -5.80
C ASN A 182 -13.62 13.37 -6.90
N THR A 183 -14.17 12.39 -7.64
CA THR A 183 -15.01 12.63 -8.83
C THR A 183 -16.46 13.03 -8.51
N GLU A 184 -16.92 12.78 -7.30
CA GLU A 184 -18.28 13.13 -6.84
C GLU A 184 -18.32 14.53 -6.22
N GLN A 185 -17.14 15.08 -5.91
CA GLN A 185 -16.96 16.35 -5.25
C GLN A 185 -16.85 17.44 -6.33
N GLY A 186 -17.91 18.23 -6.48
CA GLY A 186 -17.93 19.40 -7.37
C GLY A 186 -17.18 20.59 -6.77
N ASP A 187 -17.61 21.81 -7.09
CA ASP A 187 -16.98 23.04 -6.58
C ASP A 187 -17.14 23.25 -5.06
N ASN A 188 -17.99 22.45 -4.40
CA ASN A 188 -18.25 22.54 -2.97
C ASN A 188 -17.66 21.32 -2.25
N PRO A 189 -16.78 21.52 -1.25
CA PRO A 189 -16.33 20.43 -0.39
C PRO A 189 -17.54 19.85 0.36
N PRO A 190 -17.52 18.54 0.65
CA PRO A 190 -18.62 17.91 1.38
C PRO A 190 -18.75 18.50 2.79
N SER A 191 -20.01 18.67 3.21
CA SER A 191 -20.39 19.06 4.57
C SER A 191 -21.46 18.09 5.07
N PRO A 192 -21.24 17.36 6.18
CA PRO A 192 -20.02 17.33 7.00
C PRO A 192 -18.85 16.59 6.32
N PHE A 193 -17.61 16.89 6.75
CA PHE A 193 -16.45 16.06 6.41
C PHE A 193 -16.56 14.68 7.11
N GLU A 194 -15.92 13.66 6.55
CA GLU A 194 -15.85 12.32 7.16
C GLU A 194 -14.99 12.34 8.44
N TYR A 195 -13.95 13.18 8.45
CA TYR A 195 -13.05 13.40 9.56
C TYR A 195 -12.88 14.91 9.80
N ASP A 196 -12.84 15.34 11.06
CA ASP A 196 -12.43 16.68 11.46
C ASP A 196 -10.90 16.78 11.46
N PHE A 197 -10.19 15.72 11.88
CA PHE A 197 -8.73 15.74 12.01
C PHE A 197 -8.10 14.38 11.69
N LEU A 198 -7.14 14.39 10.77
CA LEU A 198 -6.39 13.23 10.29
C LEU A 198 -4.88 13.49 10.37
N VAL A 199 -4.09 12.43 10.59
CA VAL A 199 -2.63 12.48 10.49
C VAL A 199 -2.17 11.67 9.27
N CYS A 200 -1.36 12.30 8.41
CA CYS A 200 -0.62 11.62 7.36
C CYS A 200 0.84 11.49 7.80
N THR A 201 1.30 10.25 7.93
CA THR A 201 2.70 9.93 8.18
C THR A 201 3.32 9.44 6.89
N SER A 202 4.57 9.85 6.66
CA SER A 202 5.33 9.51 5.47
C SER A 202 5.71 8.01 5.42
N ALA A 203 6.59 7.65 4.48
CA ALA A 203 6.97 6.26 4.26
C ALA A 203 7.64 5.65 5.51
N LEU A 204 7.06 4.61 6.12
CA LEU A 204 7.80 3.82 7.11
C LEU A 204 8.93 3.11 6.40
N TYR A 205 10.17 3.29 6.84
CA TYR A 205 11.34 2.80 6.14
C TYR A 205 12.26 1.96 7.02
N GLY A 206 13.25 1.32 6.38
CA GLY A 206 14.36 0.66 7.08
C GLY A 206 13.98 -0.59 7.88
N SER A 207 12.94 -1.33 7.48
CA SER A 207 12.38 -2.42 8.29
C SER A 207 11.97 -1.95 9.69
N TYR A 208 11.22 -0.86 9.75
CA TYR A 208 10.76 -0.26 11.01
C TYR A 208 10.21 -1.33 11.96
N ASN A 209 10.77 -1.36 13.17
CA ASN A 209 10.47 -2.35 14.18
C ASN A 209 10.38 -1.73 15.58
N ASN A 210 10.23 -0.40 15.69
CA ASN A 210 10.00 0.23 16.98
C ASN A 210 8.50 0.15 17.33
N ILE A 211 8.09 -1.02 17.84
CA ILE A 211 6.68 -1.29 18.11
C ILE A 211 6.16 -0.39 19.24
N LEU A 212 6.99 -0.12 20.25
CA LEU A 212 6.59 0.68 21.41
C LEU A 212 6.34 2.14 21.03
N GLN A 213 7.24 2.74 20.26
CA GLN A 213 7.06 4.11 19.75
C GLN A 213 5.80 4.22 18.90
N PHE A 214 5.54 3.25 18.03
CA PHE A 214 4.34 3.25 17.22
C PHE A 214 3.05 3.20 18.04
N VAL A 215 2.99 2.28 19.01
CA VAL A 215 1.82 2.18 19.90
C VAL A 215 1.64 3.47 20.70
N GLN A 216 2.74 4.04 21.21
CA GLN A 216 2.71 5.32 21.90
C GLN A 216 2.17 6.44 21.01
N ALA A 217 2.62 6.53 19.76
CA ALA A 217 2.16 7.54 18.81
C ALA A 217 0.66 7.38 18.50
N MET A 218 0.21 6.16 18.19
CA MET A 218 -1.20 5.89 17.88
C MET A 218 -2.15 6.22 19.04
N GLU A 219 -1.78 5.81 20.26
CA GLU A 219 -2.59 6.10 21.44
C GLU A 219 -2.54 7.59 21.82
N MET A 220 -1.40 8.27 21.60
CA MET A 220 -1.32 9.71 21.75
C MET A 220 -2.21 10.45 20.75
N TYR A 221 -2.20 10.05 19.47
CA TYR A 221 -3.07 10.63 18.44
C TYR A 221 -4.55 10.52 18.82
N ARG A 222 -4.98 9.39 19.39
CA ARG A 222 -6.35 9.24 19.91
C ARG A 222 -6.67 10.24 21.02
N ILE A 223 -5.78 10.37 22.00
CA ILE A 223 -5.93 11.34 23.10
C ILE A 223 -6.03 12.77 22.55
N LEU A 224 -5.25 13.07 21.52
CA LEU A 224 -5.20 14.38 20.86
C LEU A 224 -6.35 14.61 19.87
N GLY A 225 -7.34 13.72 19.78
CA GLY A 225 -8.54 13.90 18.96
C GLY A 225 -8.36 13.59 17.47
N VAL A 226 -7.28 12.91 17.07
CA VAL A 226 -7.13 12.40 15.70
C VAL A 226 -8.14 11.27 15.49
N GLN A 227 -8.80 11.24 14.34
CA GLN A 227 -9.82 10.23 14.02
C GLN A 227 -9.32 9.15 13.06
N LYS A 228 -8.31 9.48 12.27
CA LYS A 228 -7.70 8.58 11.28
C LYS A 228 -6.21 8.89 11.14
N VAL A 229 -5.43 7.84 10.95
CA VAL A 229 -4.00 7.92 10.60
C VAL A 229 -3.78 7.21 9.28
N VAL A 230 -2.96 7.79 8.42
CA VAL A 230 -2.62 7.24 7.10
C VAL A 230 -1.13 7.05 7.04
N ILE A 231 -0.70 5.84 6.70
CA ILE A 231 0.72 5.49 6.62
C ILE A 231 1.05 4.91 5.26
N TYR A 232 2.12 5.43 4.66
CA TYR A 232 2.71 4.87 3.45
C TYR A 232 3.65 3.74 3.85
N TYR A 233 3.25 2.51 3.53
CA TYR A 233 3.83 1.30 4.09
C TYR A 233 4.78 0.63 3.09
N THR A 234 6.06 0.50 3.45
CA THR A 234 7.04 -0.25 2.65
C THR A 234 7.07 -1.72 3.10
N ASN A 235 7.84 -2.03 4.15
CA ASN A 235 7.98 -3.33 4.78
C ASN A 235 8.17 -3.18 6.29
N SER A 236 7.97 -4.27 7.02
CA SER A 236 8.16 -4.34 8.48
C SER A 236 8.23 -5.79 8.97
N SER A 237 8.56 -5.97 10.25
CA SER A 237 8.61 -7.26 10.93
C SER A 237 7.23 -7.95 11.01
N SER A 238 7.21 -9.27 11.23
CA SER A 238 5.96 -10.02 11.45
C SER A 238 5.20 -9.55 12.68
N GLU A 239 5.93 -9.14 13.72
CA GLU A 239 5.39 -8.65 14.98
C GLU A 239 4.69 -7.31 14.77
N PHE A 240 5.32 -6.40 14.02
CA PHE A 240 4.74 -5.09 13.75
C PHE A 240 3.48 -5.18 12.89
N LYS A 241 3.43 -6.11 11.92
CA LYS A 241 2.21 -6.37 11.13
C LYS A 241 0.99 -6.73 11.98
N LYS A 242 1.17 -7.42 13.11
CA LYS A 242 0.06 -7.73 14.04
C LYS A 242 -0.47 -6.45 14.70
N VAL A 243 0.42 -5.53 15.06
CA VAL A 243 0.05 -4.24 15.63
C VAL A 243 -0.62 -3.35 14.59
N LEU A 244 -0.12 -3.31 13.35
CA LEU A 244 -0.80 -2.63 12.25
C LEU A 244 -2.22 -3.16 12.03
N ALA A 245 -2.39 -4.49 12.01
CA ALA A 245 -3.69 -5.13 11.84
C ALA A 245 -4.69 -4.70 12.92
N HIS A 246 -4.25 -4.59 14.18
CA HIS A 246 -5.10 -4.12 15.29
C HIS A 246 -5.71 -2.74 15.02
N TYR A 247 -4.90 -1.76 14.60
CA TYR A 247 -5.39 -0.39 14.34
C TYR A 247 -6.19 -0.28 13.04
N ILE A 248 -5.92 -1.13 12.05
CA ILE A 248 -6.71 -1.23 10.82
C ILE A 248 -8.10 -1.79 11.13
N GLU A 249 -8.21 -2.84 11.94
CA GLU A 249 -9.49 -3.43 12.36
C GLU A 249 -10.35 -2.43 13.13
N GLN A 250 -9.71 -1.57 13.93
CA GLN A 250 -10.35 -0.47 14.63
C GLN A 250 -10.74 0.70 13.71
N LYS A 251 -10.46 0.61 12.41
CA LYS A 251 -10.64 1.65 11.39
C LYS A 251 -9.89 2.96 11.69
N PHE A 252 -8.91 2.91 12.59
CA PHE A 252 -8.11 4.06 12.98
C PHE A 252 -6.92 4.27 12.03
N LEU A 253 -6.42 3.20 11.41
CA LEU A 253 -5.27 3.23 10.52
C LEU A 253 -5.63 2.80 9.10
N ASP A 254 -5.27 3.61 8.12
CA ASP A 254 -5.26 3.25 6.70
C ASP A 254 -3.81 3.05 6.25
N LEU A 255 -3.53 1.95 5.56
CA LEU A 255 -2.22 1.68 4.95
C LEU A 255 -2.27 1.87 3.44
N VAL A 256 -1.35 2.69 2.92
CA VAL A 256 -1.11 2.84 1.49
C VAL A 256 0.15 2.06 1.12
N PRO A 257 0.07 0.99 0.30
CA PRO A 257 1.26 0.26 -0.15
C PRO A 257 2.26 1.20 -0.84
N TRP A 258 3.53 1.17 -0.43
CA TRP A 258 4.56 2.06 -0.95
C TRP A 258 5.83 1.29 -1.37
N PRO A 259 5.78 0.47 -2.42
CA PRO A 259 6.91 -0.37 -2.86
C PRO A 259 8.00 0.42 -3.61
N ILE A 260 8.33 1.65 -3.16
CA ILE A 260 9.18 2.59 -3.89
C ILE A 260 10.59 2.05 -4.20
N THR A 261 11.13 1.21 -3.32
CA THR A 261 12.44 0.56 -3.47
C THR A 261 12.49 -0.43 -4.64
N SER A 262 11.34 -0.87 -5.14
CA SER A 262 11.25 -1.69 -6.36
C SER A 262 11.37 -0.87 -7.65
N PHE A 263 11.27 0.46 -7.57
CA PHE A 263 11.24 1.36 -8.72
C PHE A 263 12.44 2.29 -8.82
N LEU A 264 13.02 2.70 -7.67
CA LEU A 264 14.11 3.67 -7.57
C LEU A 264 15.10 3.28 -6.46
N ASN A 265 16.36 3.68 -6.61
CA ASN A 265 17.36 3.56 -5.56
C ASN A 265 17.20 4.72 -4.55
N VAL A 266 16.31 4.56 -3.58
CA VAL A 266 15.97 5.63 -2.63
C VAL A 266 17.05 5.85 -1.56
N SER A 267 17.14 7.08 -1.05
CA SER A 267 18.01 7.42 0.07
C SER A 267 17.29 7.31 1.42
N SER A 268 18.06 6.94 2.45
CA SER A 268 17.66 6.91 3.85
C SER A 268 18.04 8.16 4.66
N GLY A 269 18.68 9.15 4.02
CA GLY A 269 19.18 10.35 4.69
C GLY A 269 18.84 11.63 3.93
N TRP A 270 19.04 12.78 4.61
CA TRP A 270 18.42 14.06 4.17
C TRP A 270 19.34 14.84 3.28
N LEU A 271 20.62 14.57 3.44
CA LEU A 271 21.67 15.24 2.75
C LEU A 271 22.20 14.33 1.64
N TYR A 272 21.88 14.69 0.39
CA TYR A 272 22.32 13.96 -0.80
C TYR A 272 23.83 13.65 -0.82
N LEU A 273 24.66 14.56 -0.31
CA LEU A 273 26.11 14.38 -0.28
C LEU A 273 26.60 13.32 0.73
N LYS A 274 25.81 13.02 1.76
CA LYS A 274 26.13 11.99 2.76
C LYS A 274 25.46 10.66 2.42
N ASP A 275 24.19 10.74 2.03
CA ASP A 275 23.33 9.59 1.77
C ASP A 275 22.76 9.72 0.34
N PRO A 276 23.56 9.40 -0.69
CA PRO A 276 23.13 9.55 -2.08
C PRO A 276 22.03 8.54 -2.43
N GLY A 277 21.32 8.85 -3.51
CA GLY A 277 20.25 8.04 -4.05
C GLY A 277 19.52 8.79 -5.16
N ASP A 278 18.56 8.14 -5.79
CA ASP A 278 17.69 8.71 -6.80
C ASP A 278 16.64 9.65 -6.20
N LEU A 279 16.09 9.29 -5.03
CA LEU A 279 14.97 9.98 -4.40
C LEU A 279 15.17 10.16 -2.90
N HIS A 280 14.84 11.36 -2.42
CA HIS A 280 14.94 11.75 -1.02
C HIS A 280 14.00 10.95 -0.10
N TYR A 281 14.49 10.47 1.05
CA TYR A 281 13.71 9.87 2.15
C TYR A 281 12.59 8.94 1.70
N TYR A 282 12.92 7.89 0.94
CA TYR A 282 11.92 6.92 0.48
C TYR A 282 10.70 7.56 -0.22
N GLY A 283 10.83 8.77 -0.78
CA GLY A 283 9.74 9.50 -1.42
C GLY A 283 8.75 10.17 -0.47
N GLN A 284 9.15 10.53 0.75
CA GLN A 284 8.32 11.19 1.77
C GLN A 284 7.51 12.37 1.23
N THR A 285 8.12 13.29 0.48
CA THR A 285 7.41 14.45 -0.11
C THR A 285 6.27 14.00 -1.02
N THR A 286 6.48 12.96 -1.83
CA THR A 286 5.45 12.45 -2.75
C THR A 286 4.33 11.75 -1.99
N ALA A 287 4.68 10.93 -1.00
CA ALA A 287 3.72 10.23 -0.14
C ALA A 287 2.80 11.23 0.60
N LEU A 288 3.37 12.27 1.21
CA LEU A 288 2.60 13.30 1.91
C LEU A 288 1.70 14.09 0.95
N ASN A 289 2.20 14.44 -0.24
CA ASN A 289 1.37 15.09 -1.26
C ASN A 289 0.20 14.19 -1.72
N ASP A 290 0.46 12.92 -2.01
CA ASP A 290 -0.62 11.97 -2.34
C ASP A 290 -1.67 11.90 -1.20
N CYS A 291 -1.23 11.91 0.06
CA CYS A 291 -2.12 11.86 1.22
C CYS A 291 -3.04 13.08 1.31
N ILE A 292 -2.48 14.28 1.12
CA ILE A 292 -3.25 15.54 1.12
C ILE A 292 -4.38 15.43 0.10
N TYR A 293 -4.08 15.07 -1.15
CA TYR A 293 -5.09 14.99 -2.21
C TYR A 293 -6.07 13.82 -2.05
N ARG A 294 -5.61 12.69 -1.50
CA ARG A 294 -6.45 11.52 -1.18
C ARG A 294 -7.53 11.82 -0.16
N TYR A 295 -7.26 12.72 0.79
CA TYR A 295 -8.18 13.08 1.87
C TYR A 295 -8.66 14.53 1.83
N MET A 296 -8.36 15.30 0.78
CA MET A 296 -8.67 16.74 0.68
C MET A 296 -10.16 17.08 0.83
N TYR A 297 -11.05 16.14 0.51
CA TYR A 297 -12.50 16.27 0.68
C TYR A 297 -13.06 15.26 1.68
N LYS A 298 -12.22 14.63 2.49
CA LYS A 298 -12.63 13.68 3.52
C LYS A 298 -12.30 14.19 4.91
N SER A 299 -11.18 14.89 5.06
CA SER A 299 -10.77 15.48 6.32
C SER A 299 -10.83 17.00 6.26
N ARG A 300 -11.32 17.63 7.32
CA ARG A 300 -11.31 19.08 7.47
C ARG A 300 -9.89 19.62 7.71
N TYR A 301 -9.13 18.94 8.58
CA TYR A 301 -7.72 19.23 8.84
C TYR A 301 -6.85 17.99 8.65
N ILE A 302 -5.65 18.17 8.12
CA ILE A 302 -4.65 17.11 7.95
C ILE A 302 -3.34 17.60 8.56
N ALA A 303 -2.81 16.86 9.52
CA ALA A 303 -1.46 17.05 10.04
C ALA A 303 -0.45 16.18 9.29
N LEU A 304 0.72 16.75 8.97
CA LEU A 304 1.82 16.07 8.31
C LEU A 304 3.00 16.04 9.27
N HIS A 305 3.26 14.90 9.90
CA HIS A 305 4.42 14.71 10.77
C HIS A 305 4.76 13.22 10.88
N ASP A 306 5.99 12.94 11.31
CA ASP A 306 6.47 11.57 11.49
C ASP A 306 6.00 10.96 12.83
N LEU A 307 6.23 9.66 13.05
CA LEU A 307 5.75 8.93 14.24
C LEU A 307 6.47 9.30 15.54
N ASP A 308 7.68 9.84 15.42
CA ASP A 308 8.51 10.32 16.52
C ASP A 308 8.26 11.79 16.86
N GLU A 309 7.30 12.43 16.17
CA GLU A 309 6.91 13.81 16.35
C GLU A 309 5.47 13.91 16.88
N LEU A 310 5.25 14.84 17.83
CA LEU A 310 3.95 15.10 18.43
C LEU A 310 3.70 16.61 18.47
N ILE A 311 2.54 17.03 17.96
CA ILE A 311 2.02 18.37 18.17
C ILE A 311 1.20 18.34 19.47
N LEU A 312 1.67 19.02 20.51
CA LEU A 312 1.05 19.03 21.83
C LEU A 312 0.37 20.38 22.11
N PRO A 313 -0.97 20.45 22.17
CA PRO A 313 -1.68 21.64 22.61
C PRO A 313 -1.39 21.92 24.09
N ILE A 314 -0.90 23.13 24.40
CA ILE A 314 -0.62 23.55 25.79
C ILE A 314 -1.88 24.13 26.46
N THR A 315 -2.66 24.90 25.70
CA THR A 315 -3.80 25.67 26.20
C THR A 315 -5.16 25.13 25.77
N HIS A 316 -5.18 24.09 24.93
CA HIS A 316 -6.40 23.47 24.37
C HIS A 316 -6.42 21.99 24.71
N LYS A 317 -7.59 21.33 24.69
CA LYS A 317 -7.68 19.94 25.11
C LYS A 317 -7.13 18.96 24.08
N ASN A 318 -7.23 19.30 22.80
CA ASN A 318 -6.91 18.43 21.68
C ASN A 318 -6.56 19.24 20.43
N LEU A 319 -6.13 18.54 19.37
CA LEU A 319 -5.72 19.17 18.11
C LEU A 319 -6.89 19.85 17.37
N PRO A 320 -8.09 19.25 17.24
CA PRO A 320 -9.25 19.92 16.66
C PRO A 320 -9.55 21.28 17.29
N GLU A 321 -9.64 21.36 18.63
CA GLU A 321 -9.89 22.61 19.34
C GLU A 321 -8.79 23.66 19.09
N LEU A 322 -7.52 23.22 19.07
CA LEU A 322 -6.39 24.10 18.79
C LEU A 322 -6.49 24.69 17.37
N VAL A 323 -6.66 23.86 16.35
CA VAL A 323 -6.68 24.35 14.95
C VAL A 323 -7.93 25.15 14.64
N GLU A 324 -9.07 24.84 15.26
CA GLU A 324 -10.27 25.67 15.14
C GLU A 324 -10.05 27.06 15.73
N HIS A 325 -9.40 27.15 16.89
CA HIS A 325 -9.04 28.43 17.48
C HIS A 325 -8.06 29.21 16.58
N LEU A 326 -7.03 28.54 16.04
CA LEU A 326 -6.10 29.16 15.09
C LEU A 326 -6.79 29.66 13.81
N GLN A 327 -7.75 28.89 13.27
CA GLN A 327 -8.55 29.29 12.12
C GLN A 327 -9.43 30.50 12.42
N GLN A 328 -10.00 30.60 13.63
CA GLN A 328 -10.79 31.78 14.03
C GLN A 328 -9.94 33.04 14.09
N MET A 329 -8.68 32.94 14.54
CA MET A 329 -7.75 34.06 14.56
C MET A 329 -7.24 34.45 13.17
N SER A 330 -7.16 33.48 12.26
CA SER A 330 -6.71 33.66 10.88
C SER A 330 -7.67 32.97 9.90
N PRO A 331 -8.85 33.56 9.60
CA PRO A 331 -9.89 32.90 8.79
C PRO A 331 -9.44 32.46 7.40
N ASP A 332 -8.50 33.19 6.79
CA ASP A 332 -7.97 32.91 5.45
C ASP A 332 -6.75 31.96 5.44
N ALA A 333 -6.32 31.48 6.61
CA ALA A 333 -5.20 30.55 6.70
C ALA A 333 -5.58 29.18 6.15
N ASN A 334 -4.75 28.65 5.25
CA ASN A 334 -4.89 27.30 4.68
C ASN A 334 -3.85 26.31 5.24
N VAL A 335 -2.83 26.82 5.94
CA VAL A 335 -1.72 26.04 6.48
C VAL A 335 -1.33 26.64 7.83
N PHE A 336 -1.15 25.78 8.83
CA PHE A 336 -0.57 26.13 10.13
C PHE A 336 0.79 25.44 10.25
N ILE A 337 1.81 26.18 10.66
CA ILE A 337 3.17 25.68 10.83
C ILE A 337 3.48 25.69 12.32
N PHE A 338 3.95 24.55 12.83
CA PHE A 338 4.35 24.38 14.21
C PHE A 338 5.87 24.25 14.30
N GLU A 339 6.48 24.92 15.27
CA GLU A 339 7.91 24.79 15.53
C GLU A 339 8.22 23.40 16.09
N ASN A 340 9.20 22.73 15.49
CA ASN A 340 9.67 21.43 15.94
C ASN A 340 10.88 21.57 16.87
N HIS A 341 10.82 20.96 18.05
CA HIS A 341 11.93 20.91 19.00
C HIS A 341 12.38 19.46 19.21
N VAL A 342 13.61 19.17 18.77
CA VAL A 342 14.21 17.84 18.94
C VAL A 342 14.89 17.77 20.31
N PHE A 343 14.31 16.98 21.21
CA PHE A 343 14.93 16.70 22.51
C PHE A 343 15.87 15.50 22.38
N THR A 344 17.15 15.70 22.69
CA THR A 344 18.12 14.60 22.69
C THR A 344 17.71 13.59 23.76
N THR A 345 17.64 12.31 23.41
CA THR A 345 17.30 11.20 24.33
C THR A 345 18.42 10.89 25.34
N LEU A 346 19.17 11.90 25.78
CA LEU A 346 20.21 11.81 26.82
C LEU A 346 19.64 11.35 28.17
N PHE A 347 18.32 11.38 28.35
CA PHE A 347 17.62 10.72 29.46
C PHE A 347 17.39 9.23 29.19
N ARG A 348 18.42 8.49 28.75
CA ARG A 348 18.46 7.05 29.00
C ARG A 348 18.83 6.86 30.48
N ASN A 349 17.96 7.33 31.36
CA ASN A 349 18.07 6.99 32.76
C ASN A 349 17.87 5.47 32.81
N GLN A 350 18.94 4.72 33.07
CA GLN A 350 18.95 3.27 33.27
C GLN A 350 18.19 2.88 34.56
N SER A 351 17.19 3.64 34.98
CA SER A 351 16.44 3.41 36.20
C SER A 351 15.02 2.95 35.88
N LYS A 352 14.84 1.66 36.19
CA LYS A 352 13.60 0.90 36.44
C LYS A 352 12.99 0.21 35.22
N GLU A 353 13.43 -1.04 35.09
CA GLU A 353 12.79 -2.17 34.43
C GLU A 353 11.52 -1.85 33.64
N SER A 354 11.61 -1.88 32.30
CA SER A 354 10.41 -2.12 31.48
C SER A 354 9.65 -3.30 32.10
N PRO A 355 8.31 -3.21 32.24
CA PRO A 355 7.54 -4.30 32.83
C PRO A 355 7.92 -5.62 32.15
N ALA A 356 8.02 -6.72 32.90
CA ALA A 356 8.64 -7.96 32.39
C ALA A 356 8.09 -8.40 31.01
N GLY A 357 6.80 -8.19 30.75
CA GLY A 357 6.15 -8.49 29.46
C GLY A 357 6.58 -7.61 28.27
N TRP A 358 7.22 -6.47 28.50
CA TRP A 358 7.68 -5.54 27.46
C TRP A 358 9.14 -5.80 27.05
N ARG A 359 9.89 -6.61 27.80
CA ARG A 359 11.31 -6.90 27.51
C ARG A 359 11.51 -7.63 26.19
N SER A 360 10.51 -8.37 25.72
CA SER A 360 10.53 -9.08 24.43
C SER A 360 9.92 -8.29 23.27
N VAL A 361 9.45 -7.07 23.51
CA VAL A 361 8.82 -6.23 22.48
C VAL A 361 9.88 -5.29 21.90
N PRO A 362 10.12 -5.32 20.57
CA PRO A 362 11.04 -4.40 19.91
C PRO A 362 10.72 -2.91 20.18
N ALA A 363 11.74 -2.14 20.50
CA ALA A 363 11.70 -0.74 20.93
C ALA A 363 12.82 0.10 20.31
#